data_AF-A0ABD0NTM7-F1
#
_entry.id   AF-A0ABD0NTM7-F1
#
_cell.length_a   1.000
_cell.length_b   1.000
_cell.length_c   1.000
_cell.angle_alpha   90.00
_cell.angle_beta   90.00
_cell.angle_gamma   90.00
#
_symmetry.space_group_name_H-M   'P 1'
#
loop_
_entity.id
_entity.type
_entity.pdbx_description
1 polymer ?
#
loop_
_entity_poly.entity_id
_entity_poly.type
_entity_poly.pdbx_seq_one_letter_code
_entity_poly.pdbx_strand_id
1 'polypeptide(L)' 'AEIDTVEKLAKLVPCEHEDLLNVTLRLLLNLSFDTGLRSKMVQADLLPKLTTLL' A
#
# COMPACT_ATOMS: atom_id res chain seq x y z
N ALA A 1 18.87 6.69 -0.48
CA ALA A 1 17.82 7.13 -1.40
C ALA A 1 16.89 5.96 -1.66
N GLU A 2 15.89 5.76 -0.80
CA GLU A 2 14.66 5.00 -1.10
C GLU A 2 13.62 5.31 -0.01
N ILE A 3 13.25 6.60 0.13
CA ILE A 3 12.56 7.09 1.35
C ILE A 3 11.02 6.98 1.27
N ASP A 4 10.45 6.70 0.08
CA ASP A 4 9.00 6.85 -0.14
C ASP A 4 8.33 5.60 -0.78
N THR A 5 8.76 4.39 -0.40
CA THR A 5 8.23 3.15 -0.99
C THR A 5 6.73 2.99 -0.76
N VAL A 6 6.23 3.31 0.44
CA VAL A 6 4.81 3.19 0.79
C VAL A 6 3.97 4.16 -0.04
N GLU A 7 4.43 5.39 -0.19
CA GLU A 7 3.77 6.48 -0.90
C GLU A 7 3.68 6.18 -2.40
N LYS A 8 4.71 5.54 -2.97
CA LYS A 8 4.69 5.07 -4.36
C LYS A 8 3.70 3.93 -4.56
N LEU A 9 3.69 2.94 -3.67
CA LEU A 9 2.76 1.81 -3.73
C LEU A 9 1.31 2.25 -3.49
N ALA A 10 1.08 3.22 -2.59
CA ALA A 10 -0.26 3.73 -2.30
C ALA A 10 -0.92 4.45 -3.48
N LYS A 11 -0.14 4.90 -4.49
CA LYS A 11 -0.68 5.46 -5.74
C LYS A 11 -1.22 4.40 -6.69
N LEU A 12 -0.87 3.13 -6.47
CA LEU A 12 -1.35 1.99 -7.24
C LEU A 12 -2.61 1.36 -6.62
N VAL A 13 -3.15 1.96 -5.55
CA VAL A 13 -4.35 1.47 -4.86
C VAL A 13 -5.40 2.60 -4.76
N PRO A 14 -6.62 2.42 -5.30
CA PRO A 14 -7.04 1.30 -6.16
C PRO A 14 -6.48 1.43 -7.59
N CYS A 15 -6.35 0.31 -8.32
CA CYS A 15 -6.11 0.32 -9.77
C CYS A 15 -6.89 -0.81 -10.46
N GLU A 16 -7.21 -0.63 -11.75
CA GLU A 16 -8.06 -1.56 -12.51
C GLU A 16 -7.32 -2.81 -13.00
N HIS A 17 -5.98 -2.78 -13.03
CA HIS A 17 -5.18 -3.92 -13.49
C HIS A 17 -5.01 -4.92 -12.34
N GLU A 18 -5.81 -5.99 -12.32
CA GLU A 18 -5.86 -6.97 -11.22
C GLU A 18 -4.50 -7.54 -10.82
N ASP A 19 -3.65 -7.95 -11.77
CA ASP A 19 -2.33 -8.51 -11.43
C ASP A 19 -1.43 -7.49 -10.70
N LEU A 20 -1.44 -6.24 -11.16
CA LEU A 20 -0.67 -5.16 -10.54
C LEU A 20 -1.22 -4.83 -9.16
N LEU A 21 -2.54 -4.76 -9.00
CA LEU A 21 -3.19 -4.56 -7.72
C LEU A 21 -2.82 -5.68 -6.75
N ASN A 22 -2.93 -6.94 -7.16
CA ASN A 22 -2.62 -8.10 -6.33
C ASN A 22 -1.16 -8.13 -5.88
N VAL A 23 -0.20 -7.84 -6.77
CA VAL A 23 1.23 -7.76 -6.39
C VAL A 23 1.47 -6.59 -5.44
N THR A 24 0.86 -5.43 -5.70
CA THR A 24 0.97 -4.25 -4.82
C THR A 24 0.44 -4.53 -3.42
N LEU A 25 -0.75 -5.15 -3.32
CA LEU A 25 -1.37 -5.52 -2.05
C LEU A 25 -0.53 -6.52 -1.27
N ARG A 26 0.02 -7.55 -1.94
CA ARG A 26 0.93 -8.52 -1.30
C ARG A 26 2.20 -7.86 -0.77
N LEU A 27 2.77 -6.90 -1.52
CA LEU A 27 3.95 -6.18 -1.06
C LEU A 27 3.61 -5.25 0.12
N LEU A 28 2.51 -4.50 0.05
CA LEU A 28 2.04 -3.67 1.17
C LEU A 28 1.78 -4.52 2.43
N LEU A 29 1.17 -5.70 2.28
CA LEU A 29 0.99 -6.64 3.38
C LEU A 29 2.34 -7.04 3.99
N ASN A 30 3.32 -7.42 3.18
CA ASN A 30 4.66 -7.79 3.66
C ASN A 30 5.37 -6.63 4.36
N LEU A 31 5.23 -5.40 3.86
CA LEU A 31 5.83 -4.22 4.46
C LEU A 31 5.13 -3.81 5.77
N SER A 32 3.86 -4.18 5.97
CA SER A 32 3.08 -3.81 7.17
C SER A 32 3.58 -4.45 8.48
N PHE A 33 4.42 -5.48 8.37
CA PHE A 33 5.09 -6.11 9.52
C PHE A 33 6.16 -5.21 10.14
N ASP A 34 6.70 -4.24 9.40
CA ASP A 34 7.54 -3.19 9.97
C ASP A 34 6.68 -2.07 10.58
N THR A 35 6.98 -1.68 11.82
CA THR A 35 6.17 -0.69 12.56
C THR A 35 6.31 0.73 12.00
N GLY A 36 7.48 1.10 11.48
CA GLY A 36 7.69 2.38 10.84
C GLY A 36 6.93 2.48 9.52
N LEU A 37 7.01 1.44 8.68
CA LEU A 37 6.28 1.38 7.41
C LEU A 37 4.77 1.30 7.63
N ARG A 38 4.29 0.55 8.62
CA ARG A 38 2.87 0.53 8.99
C ARG A 38 2.36 1.92 9.38
N SER A 39 3.15 2.69 10.12
CA SER A 39 2.79 4.08 10.44
C SER A 39 2.72 4.96 9.19
N LYS A 40 3.65 4.80 8.24
CA LYS A 40 3.60 5.48 6.94
C LYS A 40 2.37 5.09 6.12
N MET A 41 1.94 3.82 6.18
CA MET A 41 0.74 3.37 5.46
C MET A 41 -0.53 4.08 5.96
N VAL A 42 -0.62 4.33 7.27
CA VAL A 42 -1.70 5.13 7.86
C VAL A 42 -1.62 6.58 7.37
N GLN A 43 -0.41 7.16 7.34
CA GLN A 43 -0.19 8.52 6.82
C GLN A 43 -0.48 8.66 5.31
N ALA A 44 -0.42 7.56 4.55
CA ALA A 44 -0.70 7.52 3.12
C ALA A 44 -2.16 7.17 2.76
N ASP A 45 -3.08 7.21 3.75
CA ASP A 45 -4.51 6.91 3.61
C ASP A 45 -4.80 5.51 3.00
N LEU A 46 -3.96 4.51 3.29
CA LEU A 46 -4.18 3.17 2.75
C LEU A 46 -5.40 2.47 3.35
N LEU A 47 -5.72 2.70 4.63
CA LEU A 47 -6.89 2.09 5.28
C LEU A 47 -8.20 2.32 4.51
N PRO A 48 -8.63 3.58 4.24
CA PRO A 48 -9.85 3.81 3.49
C PRO A 48 -9.78 3.24 2.06
N LYS A 49 -8.63 3.31 1.38
CA LYS A 49 -8.44 2.72 0.04
C LYS A 49 -8.59 1.21 0.01
N LEU A 50 -8.14 0.52 1.05
CA LEU A 50 -8.26 -0.93 1.15
C LEU A 50 -9.71 -1.34 1.45
N THR A 51 -10.43 -0.55 2.25
CA THR A 51 -11.85 -0.84 2.54
C THR A 51 -12.76 -0.72 1.32
N THR A 52 -12.39 0.08 0.29
CA THR A 52 -13.16 0.15 -0.96
C THR A 52 -12.97 -1.06 -1.87
N LEU A 53 -12.04 -1.97 -1.55
CA LEU A 53 -11.80 -3.21 -2.30
C LEU A 53 -12.57 -4.42 -1.72
N LEU A 54 -13.30 -4.21 -0.61
CA LEU A 54 -14.16 -5.18 0.04
C LEU A 54 -15.63 -4.91 -0.32
#